data_AF-A0A383A3J7-F1
#
_entry.id   AF-A0A383A3J7-F1
#
_cell.length_a   1.000
_cell.length_b   1.000
_cell.length_c   1.000
_cell.angle_alpha   90.00
_cell.angle_beta   90.00
_cell.angle_gamma   90.00
#
_symmetry.space_group_name_H-M   'P 1'
#
loop_
_entity.id
_entity.type
_entity.pdbx_description
1 polymer ?
#
loop_
_entity_poly.entity_id
_entity_poly.type
_entity_poly.pdbx_seq_one_letter_code
_entity_poly.pdbx_strand_id
1 'polypeptide(L)'
;ITAKEAEDMGMLYGVFSSNELMPAAMELARRLAQGSKSAIGLTKKIVNRSFQSDYATMAELESDGQAILFSTDFHKEAVRRFQSKEPPLYNWDKMGESNN
;
A
#
# COMPACT_ATOMS: atom_id res chain seq x y z
N ILE A 1 22.10 -10.56 14.42
CA ILE A 1 21.62 -10.90 13.07
C ILE A 1 22.22 -9.91 12.08
N THR A 2 22.60 -10.35 10.90
CA THR A 2 23.03 -9.48 9.79
C THR A 2 21.83 -8.90 9.05
N ALA A 3 22.04 -7.88 8.20
CA ALA A 3 20.96 -7.33 7.37
C ALA A 3 20.36 -8.39 6.43
N LYS A 4 21.20 -9.28 5.89
CA LYS A 4 20.73 -10.37 5.02
C LYS A 4 19.90 -11.39 5.77
N GLU A 5 20.35 -11.79 6.96
CA GLU A 5 19.56 -12.69 7.83
C GLU A 5 18.21 -12.06 8.21
N ALA A 6 18.17 -10.76 8.51
CA ALA A 6 16.93 -10.05 8.83
C ALA A 6 15.95 -9.97 7.64
N GLU A 7 16.48 -9.80 6.42
CA GLU A 7 15.70 -9.87 5.18
C GLU A 7 15.14 -11.27 4.95
N ASP A 8 15.96 -12.32 5.12
CA ASP A 8 15.52 -13.71 4.96
C ASP A 8 14.45 -14.11 6.00
N MET A 9 14.46 -13.45 7.17
CA MET A 9 13.42 -13.58 8.20
C MET A 9 12.15 -12.75 7.92
N GLY A 10 12.10 -11.97 6.84
CA GLY A 10 10.97 -11.11 6.49
C GLY A 10 10.81 -9.87 7.38
N MET A 11 11.86 -9.49 8.13
CA MET A 11 11.83 -8.30 9.00
C MET A 11 12.10 -7.01 8.21
N LEU A 12 12.87 -7.11 7.13
CA LEU A 12 13.23 -6.00 6.26
C LEU A 12 12.53 -6.12 4.92
N TYR A 13 12.12 -4.98 4.37
CA TYR A 13 11.55 -4.90 3.02
C TYR A 13 12.62 -5.13 1.92
N GLY A 14 13.87 -4.77 2.20
CA GLY A 14 15.00 -5.01 1.31
C GLY A 14 16.32 -4.51 1.92
N VAL A 15 17.44 -5.00 1.39
CA VAL A 15 18.80 -4.59 1.78
C VAL A 15 19.46 -3.79 0.66
N PHE A 16 20.01 -2.63 1.01
CA PHE A 16 20.64 -1.69 0.07
C PHE A 16 22.02 -1.28 0.56
N SER A 17 22.89 -0.85 -0.36
CA SER A 17 24.14 -0.19 0.04
C SER A 17 23.86 1.17 0.68
N SER A 18 24.82 1.71 1.44
CA SER A 18 24.64 2.95 2.20
C SER A 18 24.20 4.14 1.35
N ASN A 19 24.76 4.28 0.14
CA ASN A 19 24.45 5.35 -0.82
C ASN A 19 23.12 5.15 -1.56
N GLU A 20 22.58 3.92 -1.59
CA GLU A 20 21.33 3.60 -2.29
C GLU A 20 20.11 3.58 -1.36
N LEU A 21 20.32 3.39 -0.06
CA LEU A 21 19.25 3.20 0.92
C LEU A 21 18.26 4.37 0.94
N MET A 22 18.76 5.60 1.07
CA MET A 22 17.89 6.78 1.14
C MET A 22 17.14 7.04 -0.19
N PRO A 23 17.81 7.01 -1.37
CA PRO A 23 17.11 7.05 -2.65
C PRO A 23 16.00 6.00 -2.78
N ALA A 24 16.27 4.73 -2.45
CA ALA A 24 15.29 3.65 -2.54
C ALA A 24 14.10 3.84 -1.58
N ALA A 25 14.35 4.27 -0.34
CA ALA A 25 13.30 4.56 0.64
C ALA A 25 12.40 5.73 0.19
N MET A 26 13.00 6.77 -0.38
CA MET A 26 12.26 7.93 -0.89
C MET A 26 11.42 7.58 -2.12
N GLU A 27 11.91 6.71 -2.99
CA GLU A 27 11.15 6.22 -4.13
C GLU A 27 9.92 5.43 -3.66
N LEU A 28 10.09 4.49 -2.72
CA LEU A 28 8.98 3.77 -2.11
C LEU A 28 7.95 4.72 -1.50
N ALA A 29 8.41 5.74 -0.76
CA ALA A 29 7.54 6.74 -0.15
C ALA A 29 6.77 7.55 -1.21
N ARG A 30 7.42 7.96 -2.31
CA ARG A 30 6.76 8.66 -3.43
C ARG A 30 5.71 7.79 -4.11
N ARG A 31 5.98 6.50 -4.30
CA ARG A 31 5.02 5.55 -4.86
C ARG A 31 3.79 5.42 -3.98
N LEU A 32 3.96 5.30 -2.66
CA LEU A 32 2.84 5.26 -1.72
C LEU A 32 2.05 6.59 -1.71
N ALA A 33 2.73 7.73 -1.77
CA ALA A 33 2.10 9.05 -1.72
C ALA A 33 1.18 9.35 -2.92
N GLN A 34 1.33 8.65 -4.04
CA GLN A 34 0.48 8.76 -5.22
C GLN A 34 -0.83 7.95 -5.10
N GLY A 35 -0.91 7.00 -4.16
CA GLY A 35 -2.09 6.20 -3.93
C GLY A 35 -3.17 6.92 -3.10
N SER A 36 -4.30 6.23 -2.88
CA SER A 36 -5.36 6.73 -2.00
C SER A 36 -4.89 6.78 -0.55
N LYS A 37 -4.72 8.00 -0.02
CA LYS A 37 -4.33 8.22 1.39
C LYS A 37 -5.32 7.58 2.36
N SER A 38 -6.63 7.69 2.06
CA SER A 38 -7.69 7.10 2.89
C SER A 38 -7.64 5.58 2.88
N ALA A 39 -7.49 4.96 1.69
CA ALA A 39 -7.43 3.51 1.58
C ALA A 39 -6.19 2.95 2.27
N ILE A 40 -5.00 3.48 1.94
CA ILE A 40 -3.73 3.05 2.53
C ILE A 40 -3.77 3.22 4.06
N GLY A 41 -4.26 4.37 4.55
CA GLY A 41 -4.35 4.64 5.98
C GLY A 41 -5.31 3.71 6.72
N LEU A 42 -6.48 3.42 6.13
CA LEU A 42 -7.47 2.52 6.72
C LEU A 42 -6.98 1.07 6.71
N THR A 43 -6.46 0.59 5.58
CA THR A 43 -5.86 -0.74 5.47
C THR A 43 -4.74 -0.93 6.49
N LYS A 44 -3.85 0.05 6.66
CA LYS A 44 -2.79 -0.01 7.68
C LYS A 44 -3.34 -0.15 9.10
N LYS A 45 -4.42 0.57 9.43
CA LYS A 45 -5.07 0.45 10.75
C LYS A 45 -5.68 -0.94 10.97
N ILE A 46 -6.34 -1.49 9.95
CA ILE A 46 -6.98 -2.81 10.01
C ILE A 46 -5.91 -3.91 10.14
N VAL A 47 -4.86 -3.87 9.31
CA VAL A 47 -3.72 -4.83 9.40
C VAL A 47 -3.07 -4.80 10.77
N ASN A 48 -2.84 -3.62 11.36
CA ASN A 48 -2.24 -3.53 12.70
C ASN A 48 -3.10 -4.15 13.81
N ARG A 49 -4.42 -4.29 13.61
CA ARG A 49 -5.32 -4.96 14.55
C ARG A 49 -5.43 -6.46 14.32
N SER A 50 -5.11 -6.94 13.12
CA SER A 50 -5.33 -8.33 12.70
C SER A 50 -4.71 -9.38 13.63
N PHE A 51 -3.54 -9.11 14.20
CA PHE A 51 -2.86 -10.04 15.12
C PHE A 51 -3.60 -10.25 16.45
N GLN A 52 -4.57 -9.41 16.77
CA GLN A 52 -5.30 -9.41 18.04
C GLN A 52 -6.81 -9.63 17.86
N SER A 53 -7.26 -9.83 16.62
CA SER A 53 -8.68 -9.94 16.26
C SER A 53 -8.99 -11.31 15.67
N ASP A 54 -10.18 -11.82 15.97
CA ASP A 54 -10.69 -13.00 15.29
C ASP A 54 -11.18 -12.65 13.87
N TYR A 55 -11.46 -13.69 13.10
CA TYR A 55 -11.89 -13.54 11.71
C TYR A 55 -13.19 -12.72 11.58
N ALA A 56 -14.19 -12.96 12.45
CA ALA A 56 -15.47 -12.28 12.38
C ALA A 56 -15.30 -10.76 12.58
N THR A 57 -14.52 -10.37 13.59
CA THR A 57 -14.16 -8.98 13.85
C THR A 57 -13.43 -8.36 12.67
N MET A 58 -12.49 -9.09 12.07
CA MET A 58 -11.74 -8.60 10.91
C MET A 58 -12.63 -8.40 9.67
N ALA A 59 -13.59 -9.30 9.43
CA ALA A 59 -14.55 -9.19 8.33
C ALA A 59 -15.48 -7.97 8.52
N GLU A 60 -15.92 -7.70 9.75
CA GLU A 60 -16.71 -6.51 10.07
C GLU A 60 -15.92 -5.22 9.83
N LEU A 61 -14.68 -5.15 10.34
CA LEU A 61 -13.79 -4.00 10.14
C LEU A 61 -13.50 -3.75 8.65
N GLU A 62 -13.31 -4.81 7.86
CA GLU A 62 -13.13 -4.71 6.43
C GLU A 62 -14.39 -4.20 5.73
N SER A 63 -15.56 -4.74 6.06
CA SER A 63 -16.85 -4.32 5.50
C SER A 63 -17.12 -2.83 5.75
N ASP A 64 -16.97 -2.38 7.00
CA ASP A 64 -17.13 -0.98 7.38
C ASP A 64 -16.11 -0.09 6.66
N GLY A 65 -14.87 -0.57 6.58
CA GLY A 65 -13.80 0.12 5.88
C GLY A 65 -14.10 0.32 4.40
N GLN A 66 -14.53 -0.73 3.70
CA GLN A 66 -14.90 -0.68 2.28
C GLN A 66 -16.07 0.29 2.05
N ALA A 67 -17.10 0.25 2.91
CA ALA A 67 -18.25 1.16 2.83
C ALA A 67 -17.81 2.64 2.91
N ILE A 68 -16.88 2.96 3.82
CA ILE A 68 -16.28 4.29 3.92
C ILE A 68 -15.52 4.63 2.62
N LEU A 69 -14.66 3.73 2.14
CA LEU A 69 -13.81 3.99 0.97
C LEU A 69 -14.61 4.16 -0.32
N PHE A 70 -15.73 3.45 -0.48
CA PHE A 70 -16.61 3.59 -1.64
C PHE A 70 -17.19 5.01 -1.78
N SER A 71 -17.35 5.73 -0.67
CA SER A 71 -17.85 7.10 -0.68
C SER A 71 -16.81 8.13 -1.12
N THR A 72 -15.51 7.78 -1.12
CA THR A 72 -14.41 8.71 -1.40
C THR A 72 -14.31 9.06 -2.89
N ASP A 73 -13.90 10.30 -3.17
CA ASP A 73 -13.71 10.76 -4.56
C ASP A 73 -12.65 9.96 -5.31
N PHE A 74 -11.59 9.53 -4.61
CA PHE A 74 -10.55 8.69 -5.20
C PHE A 74 -11.14 7.37 -5.70
N HIS A 75 -11.96 6.69 -4.89
CA HIS A 75 -12.59 5.44 -5.31
C HIS A 75 -13.56 5.65 -6.48
N LYS A 76 -14.44 6.65 -6.38
CA LYS A 76 -15.39 6.99 -7.46
C LYS A 76 -14.68 7.25 -8.79
N GLU A 77 -13.60 8.03 -8.76
CA GLU A 77 -12.83 8.34 -9.95
C GLU A 77 -12.04 7.13 -10.46
N ALA A 78 -11.47 6.31 -9.58
CA ALA A 78 -10.80 5.07 -9.97
C ALA A 78 -11.77 4.11 -10.68
N VAL A 79 -12.99 3.95 -10.17
CA VAL A 79 -14.04 3.14 -10.78
C VAL A 79 -14.49 3.73 -12.11
N ARG A 80 -14.73 5.04 -12.19
CA ARG A 80 -15.08 5.73 -13.45
C ARG A 80 -14.03 5.49 -14.52
N ARG A 81 -12.75 5.72 -14.21
CA ARG A 81 -11.63 5.51 -15.14
C ARG A 81 -11.53 4.08 -15.62
N PHE A 82 -11.68 3.12 -14.70
CA PHE A 82 -11.69 1.71 -15.05
C PHE A 82 -12.81 1.37 -16.05
N GLN A 83 -14.04 1.83 -15.79
CA GLN A 83 -15.18 1.63 -16.69
C GLN A 83 -14.98 2.30 -18.06
N SER A 84 -14.39 3.50 -18.08
CA SER A 84 -14.07 4.25 -19.29
C SER A 84 -12.80 3.78 -20.02
N LYS A 85 -12.10 2.75 -19.49
CA LYS A 85 -10.80 2.28 -20.00
C LYS A 85 -9.73 3.38 -20.06
N GLU A 86 -9.80 4.34 -19.16
CA GLU A 86 -8.78 5.37 -18.98
C GLU A 86 -7.63 4.85 -18.10
N PRO A 87 -6.43 5.46 -18.18
CA PRO A 87 -5.33 5.11 -17.29
C PRO A 87 -5.75 5.24 -15.82
N PRO A 88 -5.44 4.25 -14.96
CA PRO A 88 -5.86 4.27 -13.56
C PRO A 88 -5.20 5.44 -12.83
N LEU A 89 -5.89 5.96 -11.79
CA LEU A 89 -5.31 6.99 -10.91
C LEU A 89 -4.00 6.54 -10.24
N TYR A 90 -3.87 5.23 -10.03
CA TYR A 90 -2.75 4.63 -9.36
C TYR A 90 -2.40 3.28 -9.99
N ASN A 91 -1.12 3.08 -10.29
CA ASN A 91 -0.60 1.82 -10.82
C ASN A 91 0.73 1.52 -10.13
N TRP A 92 0.71 0.58 -9.18
CA TRP A 92 1.89 0.22 -8.38
C TRP A 92 3.05 -0.27 -9.25
N ASP A 93 2.76 -1.13 -10.21
CA ASP A 93 3.76 -1.84 -11.01
C ASP A 93 4.47 -0.88 -11.96
N LYS A 94 3.71 -0.09 -12.74
CA LYS A 94 4.28 0.90 -13.67
C LYS A 94 5.12 1.96 -12.96
N MET A 95 4.75 2.34 -11.74
CA MET A 95 5.52 3.30 -10.96
C MET A 95 6.83 2.71 -10.43
N GLY A 96 6.94 1.38 -10.33
CA GLY A 96 8.20 0.70 -9.99
C GLY A 96 9.16 0.56 -11.17
N GLU A 97 8.63 0.52 -12.40
CA GLU A 97 9.41 0.35 -13.63
C GLU A 97 10.05 1.65 -14.14
N SER A 98 9.49 2.82 -13.81
CA SER A 98 9.95 4.13 -14.31
C SER A 98 11.34 4.59 -13.86
N ASN A 99 12.07 3.78 -13.07
CA ASN A 99 13.41 4.08 -12.55
C ASN A 99 14.46 2.99 -12.87
N ASN A 100 14.21 2.10 -13.85
CA ASN A 100 15.19 1.10 -14.29
C ASN A 100 15.67 1.35 -15.73
#